data_AF-A0A7Z8ZWF9-F1
#
_entry.id   AF-A0A7Z8ZWF9-F1
#
_cell.length_a   1.000
_cell.length_b   1.000
_cell.length_c   1.000
_cell.angle_alpha   90.00
_cell.angle_beta   90.00
_cell.angle_gamma   90.00
#
_symmetry.space_group_name_H-M   'P 1'
#
loop_
_entity.id
_entity.type
_entity.pdbx_description
1 polymer ?
#
loop_
_entity_poly.entity_id
_entity_poly.type
_entity_poly.pdbx_seq_one_letter_code
_entity_poly.pdbx_strand_id
1 'polypeptide(L)'
;MPFFLPRRLIDFEYFGGSSDSTDIEYDRLASQYHKDIDFAFYFVNFGTTKSEYLELTRREKAFIRKAWEDKQVRDSEFMRNAVLNAVNNAMRKKSAKFVDLWKRKQQPADMEIVEAHLEIITKNIADEGNSWVDLVYQANNMTKPIEEVNNG
;
A
#
# COMPACT_ATOMS: atom_id res chain seq x y z
N MET A 1 26.53 7.43 11.38
CA MET A 1 25.33 8.08 10.80
C MET A 1 24.50 6.98 10.17
N PRO A 2 23.45 6.48 10.83
CA PRO A 2 22.57 5.50 10.19
C PRO A 2 21.87 6.22 9.04
N PHE A 3 22.02 5.71 7.82
CA PHE A 3 21.36 6.22 6.63
C PHE A 3 19.85 6.13 6.83
N PHE A 4 19.23 7.27 7.15
CA PHE A 4 17.80 7.41 7.33
C PHE A 4 17.16 7.45 5.93
N LEU A 5 16.95 6.27 5.35
CA LEU A 5 15.92 6.08 4.34
C LEU A 5 14.64 5.76 5.13
N PRO A 6 13.78 6.74 5.45
CA PRO A 6 12.54 6.46 6.15
C PRO A 6 11.73 5.47 5.32
N ARG A 7 11.17 4.44 5.96
CA ARG A 7 10.24 3.46 5.33
C ARG A 7 9.14 4.15 4.51
N ARG A 8 8.76 5.37 4.89
CA ARG A 8 7.86 6.29 4.17
C ARG A 8 8.23 6.54 2.70
N LEU A 9 9.51 6.45 2.31
CA LEU A 9 9.93 6.62 0.92
C LEU A 9 9.61 5.39 0.06
N ILE A 10 9.61 4.20 0.67
CA ILE A 10 9.50 2.91 -0.03
C ILE A 10 8.05 2.39 0.05
N ASP A 11 7.37 2.63 1.18
CA ASP A 11 6.03 2.11 1.48
C ASP A 11 4.93 3.15 1.22
N PHE A 12 4.83 3.64 -0.02
CA PHE A 12 3.60 4.31 -0.46
C PHE A 12 2.57 3.24 -0.90
N GLU A 13 1.95 2.58 0.08
CA GLU A 13 0.71 1.81 -0.15
C GLU A 13 -0.48 2.78 -0.32
N TYR A 14 -0.48 3.55 -1.41
CA TYR A 14 -1.62 4.30 -1.97
C TYR A 14 -2.44 5.27 -1.07
N PHE A 15 -1.82 5.95 -0.10
CA PHE A 15 -2.46 6.97 0.79
C PHE A 15 -3.24 6.42 1.99
N GLY A 16 -2.72 5.39 2.65
CA GLY A 16 -3.16 5.02 3.99
C GLY A 16 -2.09 4.22 4.71
N GLY A 17 -1.31 4.90 5.56
CA GLY A 17 -0.42 4.21 6.49
C GLY A 17 -1.26 3.29 7.37
N SER A 18 -0.93 1.99 7.41
CA SER A 18 -1.50 1.17 8.48
C SER A 18 -0.88 1.64 9.80
N SER A 19 -1.59 1.44 10.91
CA SER A 19 -1.04 1.62 12.26
C SER A 19 0.31 0.94 12.42
N ASP A 20 0.50 -0.20 11.76
CA ASP A 20 1.70 -1.03 11.83
C ASP A 20 2.90 -0.45 11.05
N SER A 21 2.64 0.39 10.05
CA SER A 21 3.67 1.11 9.27
C SER A 21 4.03 2.49 9.85
N THR A 22 3.28 2.93 10.86
CA THR A 22 3.43 4.26 11.45
C THR A 22 4.55 4.22 12.48
N ASP A 23 5.66 4.90 12.18
CA ASP A 23 6.75 5.06 13.14
C ASP A 23 6.33 6.05 14.23
N ILE A 24 5.78 5.51 15.32
CA ILE A 24 5.23 6.26 16.46
C ILE A 24 6.28 7.18 17.08
N GLU A 25 7.53 6.74 17.12
CA GLU A 25 8.64 7.54 17.66
C GLU A 25 8.96 8.72 16.76
N TYR A 26 8.96 8.51 15.44
CA TYR A 26 9.10 9.60 14.49
C TYR A 26 7.95 10.60 14.60
N ASP A 27 6.70 10.14 14.69
CA ASP A 27 5.54 11.04 14.74
C ASP A 27 5.51 11.90 16.00
N ARG A 28 5.93 11.34 17.15
CA ARG A 28 6.12 12.12 18.38
C ARG A 28 7.17 13.21 18.20
N LEU A 29 8.29 12.89 17.53
CA LEU A 29 9.36 13.85 17.28
C LEU A 29 8.98 14.90 16.23
N ALA A 30 8.25 14.48 15.19
CA ALA A 30 7.75 15.32 14.11
C ALA A 30 6.55 16.18 14.52
N SER A 31 5.90 15.86 15.64
CA SER A 31 4.72 16.59 16.16
C SER A 31 4.95 18.10 16.25
N GLN A 32 6.16 18.51 16.64
CA GLN A 32 6.54 19.92 16.74
C GLN A 32 6.66 20.63 15.37
N TYR A 33 6.91 19.87 14.31
CA TYR A 33 7.22 20.37 12.97
C TYR A 33 6.14 20.08 11.93
N HIS A 34 4.97 19.53 12.31
CA HIS A 34 3.90 19.20 11.36
C HIS A 34 3.55 20.35 10.42
N LYS A 35 3.44 21.58 10.95
CA LYS A 35 3.14 22.76 10.12
C LYS A 35 4.19 23.00 9.04
N ASP A 36 5.46 22.85 9.37
CA ASP A 36 6.56 23.04 8.41
C ASP A 36 6.61 21.90 7.38
N ILE A 37 6.28 20.67 7.80
CA ILE A 37 6.22 19.49 6.94
C ILE A 37 5.06 19.62 5.94
N ASP A 38 3.87 19.98 6.40
CA ASP A 38 2.68 20.17 5.56
C ASP A 38 2.91 21.32 4.56
N PHE A 39 3.50 22.42 5.04
CA PHE A 39 3.88 23.53 4.18
C PHE A 39 4.91 23.11 3.11
N ALA A 40 5.94 22.35 3.50
CA ALA A 40 6.93 21.85 2.56
C ALA A 40 6.31 20.92 1.49
N PHE A 41 5.38 20.06 1.89
CA PHE A 41 4.60 19.25 0.95
C PHE A 41 3.82 20.12 -0.04
N TYR A 42 3.11 21.13 0.45
CA TYR A 42 2.37 22.06 -0.40
C TYR A 42 3.30 22.78 -1.39
N PHE A 43 4.36 23.37 -0.87
CA PHE A 43 5.32 24.15 -1.64
C PHE A 43 5.91 23.35 -2.81
N VAL A 44 6.31 22.10 -2.57
CA VAL A 44 6.98 21.26 -3.57
C VAL A 44 6.02 20.74 -4.67
N ASN A 45 4.72 20.61 -4.36
CA ASN A 45 3.74 20.08 -5.30
C ASN A 45 2.99 21.18 -6.05
N PHE A 46 2.68 22.30 -5.40
CA PHE A 46 1.86 23.37 -5.98
C PHE A 46 2.66 24.64 -6.33
N GLY A 47 3.91 24.75 -5.86
CA GLY A 47 4.79 25.90 -6.13
C GLY A 47 4.53 27.09 -5.21
N THR A 48 5.21 28.20 -5.51
CA THR A 48 5.16 29.45 -4.75
C THR A 48 5.55 30.63 -5.64
N THR A 49 5.32 31.85 -5.18
CA THR A 49 5.91 33.04 -5.78
C THR A 49 7.32 33.34 -5.24
N LYS A 50 8.10 34.14 -5.98
CA LYS A 50 9.46 34.52 -5.56
C LYS A 50 9.46 35.32 -4.25
N SER A 51 8.48 36.19 -4.02
CA SER A 51 8.37 36.99 -2.80
C SER A 51 8.13 36.11 -1.58
N GLU A 52 7.17 35.19 -1.67
CA GLU A 52 6.88 34.20 -0.63
C GLU A 52 8.13 33.39 -0.27
N TYR A 53 8.90 32.94 -1.26
CA TYR A 53 10.14 32.19 -1.01
C TYR A 53 11.20 32.99 -0.22
N LEU A 54 11.29 34.29 -0.44
CA LEU A 54 12.26 35.13 0.26
C LEU A 54 11.90 35.32 1.73
N GLU A 55 10.60 35.38 2.04
CA GLU A 55 10.04 35.50 3.40
C GLU A 55 10.24 34.24 4.24
N LEU A 56 10.45 33.09 3.61
CA LEU A 56 10.65 31.82 4.31
C LEU A 56 11.86 31.82 5.23
N THR A 57 11.65 31.26 6.42
CA THR A 57 12.68 31.01 7.41
C THR A 57 13.68 29.98 6.91
N ARG A 58 14.89 29.98 7.49
CA ARG A 58 15.91 28.97 7.19
C ARG A 58 15.41 27.54 7.47
N ARG A 59 14.56 27.39 8.48
CA ARG A 59 13.96 26.11 8.88
C ARG A 59 13.00 25.59 7.82
N GLU A 60 12.04 26.39 7.37
CA GLU A 60 11.08 26.00 6.32
C GLU A 60 11.82 25.65 5.01
N LYS A 61 12.84 26.43 4.64
CA LYS A 61 13.69 26.13 3.48
C LYS A 61 14.42 24.78 3.59
N ALA A 62 14.74 24.32 4.80
CA ALA A 62 15.36 23.01 5.00
C ALA A 62 14.34 21.88 4.79
N PHE A 63 13.12 22.02 5.35
CA PHE A 63 12.04 21.06 5.13
C PHE A 63 11.62 20.98 3.66
N ILE A 64 11.53 22.11 2.95
CA ILE A 64 11.24 22.16 1.51
C ILE A 64 12.29 21.39 0.71
N ARG A 65 13.58 21.62 0.98
CA ARG A 65 14.66 20.89 0.30
C ARG A 65 14.52 19.40 0.51
N LYS A 66 14.26 18.97 1.74
CA LYS A 66 14.09 17.56 2.06
C LYS A 66 12.87 16.97 1.35
N ALA A 67 11.73 17.66 1.38
CA ALA A 67 10.52 17.24 0.67
C ALA A 67 10.72 17.17 -0.85
N TRP A 68 11.54 18.06 -1.42
CA TRP A 68 11.90 18.03 -2.83
C TRP A 68 12.76 16.80 -3.19
N GLU A 69 13.78 16.49 -2.38
CA GLU A 69 14.58 15.27 -2.55
C GLU A 69 13.69 14.02 -2.49
N ASP A 70 12.81 13.95 -1.49
CA ASP A 70 11.90 12.82 -1.29
C ASP A 70 10.94 12.68 -2.48
N LYS A 71 10.42 13.79 -3.03
CA LYS A 71 9.63 13.79 -4.26
C LYS A 71 10.43 13.25 -5.45
N GLN A 72 11.67 13.71 -5.65
CA GLN A 72 12.48 13.25 -6.79
C GLN A 72 12.73 11.74 -6.73
N VAL A 73 13.09 11.22 -5.55
CA VAL A 73 13.29 9.78 -5.34
C VAL A 73 12.00 9.03 -5.66
N ARG A 74 10.89 9.43 -5.04
CA ARG A 74 9.57 8.81 -5.23
C ARG A 74 9.13 8.80 -6.69
N ASP A 75 9.24 9.93 -7.39
CA ASP A 75 8.83 10.04 -8.79
C ASP A 75 9.68 9.13 -9.70
N SER A 76 10.98 9.01 -9.41
CA SER A 76 11.89 8.10 -10.13
C SER A 76 11.58 6.62 -9.88
N GLU A 77 11.21 6.26 -8.65
CA GLU A 77 10.83 4.91 -8.28
C GLU A 77 9.48 4.51 -8.88
N PHE A 78 8.49 5.42 -8.87
CA PHE A 78 7.21 5.19 -9.53
C PHE A 78 7.39 4.97 -11.03
N MET A 79 8.23 5.77 -11.69
CA MET A 79 8.53 5.58 -13.11
C MET A 79 9.16 4.20 -13.36
N ARG A 80 10.18 3.84 -12.58
CA ARG A 80 10.82 2.52 -12.67
C ARG A 80 9.81 1.39 -12.51
N ASN A 81 8.96 1.46 -11.48
CA ASN A 81 7.96 0.43 -11.20
C ASN A 81 6.88 0.35 -12.29
N ALA A 82 6.46 1.50 -12.83
CA ALA A 82 5.52 1.56 -13.94
C ALA A 82 6.08 0.88 -15.20
N VAL A 83 7.33 1.17 -15.55
CA VAL A 83 8.01 0.53 -16.69
C VAL A 83 8.15 -0.98 -16.48
N LEU A 84 8.59 -1.42 -15.30
CA LEU A 84 8.71 -2.84 -14.98
C LEU A 84 7.36 -3.57 -15.05
N ASN A 85 6.29 -2.95 -14.53
CA ASN A 85 4.94 -3.48 -14.62
C ASN A 85 4.48 -3.60 -16.08
N ALA A 86 4.71 -2.57 -16.90
CA ALA A 86 4.36 -2.57 -18.32
C ALA A 86 5.11 -3.67 -19.10
N VAL A 87 6.43 -3.78 -18.90
CA VAL A 87 7.27 -4.83 -19.52
C VAL A 87 6.80 -6.22 -19.11
N ASN A 88 6.52 -6.44 -17.83
CA ASN A 88 5.99 -7.71 -17.34
C ASN A 88 4.62 -8.05 -17.95
N ASN A 89 3.73 -7.07 -18.08
CA ASN A 89 2.44 -7.26 -18.70
C ASN A 89 2.53 -7.51 -20.22
N ALA A 90 3.50 -6.92 -20.90
CA ALA A 90 3.77 -7.17 -22.31
C ALA A 90 4.34 -8.58 -22.56
N MET A 91 5.22 -9.07 -21.68
CA MET A 91 5.80 -10.42 -21.75
C MET A 91 4.92 -11.51 -21.10
N ARG A 92 3.72 -11.16 -20.67
CA ARG A 92 2.79 -12.06 -20.00
C ARG A 92 2.32 -13.19 -20.92
N LYS A 93 2.16 -14.40 -20.39
CA LYS A 93 1.46 -15.49 -21.10
C LYS A 93 0.03 -15.07 -21.46
N LYS A 94 -0.44 -15.42 -22.66
CA LYS A 94 -1.77 -15.01 -23.16
C LYS A 94 -2.94 -15.34 -22.21
N SER A 95 -2.84 -16.40 -21.43
CA SER A 95 -3.85 -16.83 -20.45
C SER A 95 -3.67 -16.25 -19.04
N ALA A 96 -2.55 -15.59 -18.73
CA ALA A 96 -2.31 -15.01 -17.43
C ALA A 96 -3.04 -13.67 -17.28
N LYS A 97 -3.45 -13.35 -16.05
CA LYS A 97 -4.19 -12.11 -15.72
C LYS A 97 -3.29 -10.88 -15.81
N PHE A 98 -3.86 -9.76 -16.23
CA PHE A 98 -3.18 -8.47 -16.22
C PHE A 98 -2.81 -8.07 -14.78
N VAL A 99 -1.57 -7.63 -14.59
CA VAL A 99 -1.08 -7.18 -13.28
C VAL A 99 -1.28 -5.68 -13.21
N ASP A 100 -2.25 -5.23 -12.42
CA ASP A 100 -2.50 -3.80 -12.25
C ASP A 100 -1.28 -3.08 -11.66
N LEU A 101 -1.01 -1.88 -12.16
CA LEU A 101 0.04 -1.01 -11.63
C LEU A 101 -0.28 -0.59 -10.18
N TRP A 102 -1.53 -0.17 -9.98
CA TRP A 102 -2.06 0.22 -8.69
C TRP A 102 -2.74 -0.97 -8.04
N LYS A 103 -2.15 -1.54 -6.98
CA LYS A 103 -2.76 -2.62 -6.21
C LYS A 103 -3.67 -2.02 -5.14
N ARG A 104 -4.91 -2.50 -5.05
CA ARG A 104 -5.77 -2.17 -3.91
C ARG A 104 -5.16 -2.77 -2.64
N LYS A 105 -4.93 -1.94 -1.63
CA LYS A 105 -4.54 -2.41 -0.30
C LYS A 105 -5.68 -3.27 0.26
N GLN A 106 -5.37 -4.48 0.71
CA GLN A 106 -6.35 -5.31 1.40
C GLN A 106 -6.58 -4.70 2.79
N GLN A 107 -7.85 -4.45 3.11
CA GLN A 107 -8.20 -4.02 4.47
C GLN A 107 -8.04 -5.22 5.41
N PRO A 108 -7.52 -5.02 6.64
CA PRO A 108 -7.55 -6.08 7.63
C PRO A 108 -8.99 -6.53 7.81
N ALA A 109 -9.22 -7.84 7.75
CA ALA A 109 -10.56 -8.38 7.92
C ALA A 109 -11.03 -8.13 9.36
N ASP A 110 -12.29 -7.77 9.51
CA ASP A 110 -12.91 -7.69 10.83
C ASP A 110 -13.06 -9.11 11.38
N MET A 111 -12.25 -9.44 12.37
CA MET A 111 -12.13 -10.78 12.93
C MET A 111 -13.45 -11.27 13.52
N GLU A 112 -14.26 -10.38 14.11
CA GLU A 112 -15.55 -10.73 14.71
C GLU A 112 -16.55 -11.15 13.62
N ILE A 113 -16.55 -10.42 12.50
CA ILE A 113 -17.37 -10.75 11.33
C ILE A 113 -16.89 -12.04 10.67
N VAL A 114 -15.57 -12.24 10.56
CA VAL A 114 -14.98 -13.46 10.00
C VAL A 114 -15.34 -14.68 10.85
N GLU A 115 -15.23 -14.59 12.17
CA GLU A 115 -15.59 -15.66 13.09
C GLU A 115 -17.08 -16.01 13.00
N ALA A 116 -17.96 -15.01 12.99
CA ALA A 116 -19.40 -15.22 12.80
C ALA A 116 -19.73 -15.90 11.45
N HIS A 117 -19.05 -15.51 10.37
CA HIS A 117 -19.22 -16.17 9.08
C HIS A 117 -18.71 -17.62 9.08
N LEU A 118 -17.58 -17.89 9.74
CA LEU A 118 -17.05 -19.25 9.88
C LEU A 118 -17.99 -20.15 10.70
N GLU A 119 -18.62 -19.63 11.75
CA GLU A 119 -19.64 -20.37 12.50
C GLU A 119 -20.87 -20.72 11.65
N ILE A 120 -21.34 -19.78 10.82
CA ILE A 120 -22.46 -20.04 9.91
C ILE A 120 -22.07 -21.08 8.86
N ILE A 121 -20.87 -20.97 8.29
CA ILE A 121 -20.37 -21.92 7.30
C ILE A 121 -20.25 -23.33 7.89
N THR A 122 -19.70 -23.45 9.10
CA THR A 122 -19.55 -24.76 9.77
C THR A 122 -20.91 -25.40 10.11
N LYS A 123 -21.89 -24.61 10.54
CA LYS A 123 -23.28 -25.09 10.74
C LYS A 123 -23.92 -25.56 9.43
N ASN A 124 -23.84 -24.75 8.37
CA ASN A 124 -24.39 -25.13 7.07
C ASN A 124 -23.72 -26.39 6.50
N ILE A 125 -22.42 -26.56 6.72
CA ILE A 125 -21.69 -27.78 6.35
C ILE A 125 -22.20 -29.00 7.12
N ALA A 126 -22.50 -28.85 8.41
CA ALA A 126 -23.03 -29.93 9.22
C ALA A 126 -24.44 -30.36 8.79
N ASP A 127 -25.28 -29.39 8.41
CA ASP A 127 -26.69 -29.63 8.08
C ASP A 127 -26.91 -30.06 6.61
N GLU A 128 -26.22 -29.43 5.66
CA GLU A 128 -26.46 -29.57 4.22
C GLU A 128 -25.28 -30.22 3.45
N GLY A 129 -24.13 -30.38 4.11
CA GLY A 129 -22.92 -30.94 3.50
C GLY A 129 -22.17 -29.99 2.57
N ASN A 130 -21.06 -30.48 1.99
CA ASN A 130 -20.08 -29.65 1.27
C ASN A 130 -20.35 -29.55 -0.24
N SER A 131 -21.47 -30.08 -0.71
CA SER A 131 -21.74 -30.24 -2.16
C SER A 131 -21.86 -28.90 -2.90
N TRP A 132 -22.32 -27.84 -2.22
CA TRP A 132 -22.42 -26.50 -2.81
C TRP A 132 -21.05 -25.88 -3.11
N VAL A 133 -20.00 -26.25 -2.37
CA VAL A 133 -18.63 -25.78 -2.61
C VAL A 133 -18.16 -26.24 -3.99
N ASP A 134 -18.41 -27.50 -4.33
CA ASP A 134 -18.04 -28.07 -5.63
C ASP A 134 -18.79 -27.39 -6.79
N LEU A 135 -20.06 -27.02 -6.58
CA LEU A 135 -20.86 -26.25 -7.55
C LEU A 135 -20.30 -24.83 -7.76
N VAL A 136 -19.82 -24.17 -6.71
CA VAL A 136 -19.20 -22.82 -6.81
C VAL A 136 -17.89 -22.87 -7.61
N TYR A 137 -17.06 -23.89 -7.39
CA TYR A 137 -15.84 -24.09 -8.18
C TYR A 137 -16.15 -24.35 -9.66
N GLN A 138 -17.13 -25.22 -9.95
CA GLN A 138 -17.57 -25.48 -11.33
C GLN A 138 -18.13 -24.23 -12.01
N ALA A 139 -18.99 -23.47 -11.34
CA ALA A 139 -19.58 -22.25 -11.90
C ALA A 139 -18.53 -21.17 -12.22
N ASN A 140 -17.44 -21.12 -11.46
CA ASN A 140 -16.33 -20.18 -11.69
C ASN A 140 -15.25 -20.73 -12.65
N ASN A 141 -15.47 -21.89 -13.28
CA ASN A 141 -14.46 -22.60 -14.09
C ASN A 141 -13.12 -22.79 -13.36
N MET A 142 -13.17 -23.01 -12.04
CA MET A 142 -12.00 -23.22 -11.19
C MET A 142 -11.92 -24.68 -10.75
N THR A 143 -10.74 -25.25 -10.77
CA THR A 143 -10.48 -26.57 -10.16
C THR A 143 -10.38 -26.42 -8.65
N LYS A 144 -11.13 -27.22 -7.90
CA LYS A 144 -11.01 -27.29 -6.44
C LYS A 144 -9.55 -27.65 -6.06
N PRO A 145 -8.92 -26.92 -5.13
CA PRO A 145 -7.61 -27.31 -4.62
C PRO A 145 -7.70 -28.72 -4.02
N ILE A 146 -6.81 -29.61 -4.47
CA ILE A 146 -6.63 -30.92 -3.83
C ILE A 146 -5.81 -30.63 -2.57
N GLU A 147 -6.34 -30.94 -1.39
CA GLU A 147 -5.55 -30.90 -0.18
C GLU A 147 -4.42 -31.92 -0.30
N GLU A 148 -3.17 -31.45 -0.39
CA GLU A 148 -2.03 -32.31 -0.10
C GLU A 148 -2.09 -32.62 1.40
N VAL A 149 -2.57 -33.82 1.73
CA VAL A 149 -2.47 -34.38 3.08
C VAL A 149 -0.98 -34.58 3.35
N ASN A 150 -0.36 -33.60 4.00
CA ASN A 150 1.02 -33.70 4.45
C ASN A 150 1.05 -34.62 5.67
N ASN A 151 1.10 -35.94 5.42
CA ASN A 151 1.44 -36.93 6.43
C ASN A 151 2.96 -36.93 6.61
N GLY A 152 3.45 -36.07 7.51
CA GLY A 152 4.85 -35.98 7.93
C GLY A 152 4.97 -35.37 9.31
#